data_AF-A0A536PND5-F1
#
_entry.id   AF-A0A536PND5-F1
#
_cell.length_a   1.000
_cell.length_b   1.000
_cell.length_c   1.000
_cell.angle_alpha   90.00
_cell.angle_beta   90.00
_cell.angle_gamma   90.00
#
_symmetry.space_group_name_H-M   'P 1'
#
loop_
_entity.id
_entity.type
_entity.pdbx_description
1 polymer ?
#
loop_
_entity_poly.entity_id
_entity_poly.type
_entity_poly.pdbx_seq_one_letter_code
_entity_poly.pdbx_strand_id
1 'polypeptide(L)'
;MTSAPRPTARPIPAPTRAPSPPPGLALRVSGNQLLDARGNRIRLLGVDRSGTEYACIQGWGIFDGPSDAASINAMASWHINAVRVPLNEDCWLNINGVNPAYGGANYRNAIAGYVNRLHQHNLYVILDLHWSAPGKQKATGQQPMPDADHSPAFWRSVAAIFRNDRAVVFDLYNEPYGVDWACWRNGCSSPGWQTAGMQQLVNAVRGAGANNVIMLGGLAYANDLTGWLSHEPTDSNHQLAASFHTYNFNVCNTVSCWNSQDLPVAAQAPLITGELGENDCGHGFIDSYMAWADSYRVSYLGWTWDSWSCSGGPALITSYSGTPSGFGIGFRDHLLKIN
;
A
#
# COMPACT_ATOMS: atom_id res chain seq x y z
N MET A 1 40.30 -32.38 -24.38
CA MET A 1 39.33 -31.28 -24.25
C MET A 1 38.92 -31.22 -22.78
N THR A 2 39.43 -30.23 -22.04
CA THR A 2 39.19 -30.06 -20.60
C THR A 2 37.94 -29.19 -20.40
N SER A 3 36.95 -29.70 -19.68
CA SER A 3 35.71 -28.99 -19.34
C SER A 3 35.99 -27.86 -18.35
N ALA A 4 35.55 -26.64 -18.69
CA ALA A 4 35.63 -25.49 -17.81
C ALA A 4 34.59 -25.61 -16.66
N PRO A 5 34.93 -25.18 -15.43
CA PRO A 5 34.02 -25.23 -14.30
C PRO A 5 32.89 -24.19 -14.46
N ARG A 6 31.67 -24.60 -14.09
CA ARG A 6 30.45 -23.78 -14.14
C ARG A 6 30.57 -22.62 -13.14
N PRO A 7 30.25 -21.36 -13.52
CA PRO A 7 30.33 -20.23 -12.58
C PRO A 7 29.31 -20.41 -11.45
N THR A 8 29.82 -20.44 -10.21
CA THR A 8 29.02 -20.41 -9.00
C THR A 8 28.35 -19.04 -8.86
N ALA A 9 27.03 -19.02 -8.71
CA ALA A 9 26.27 -17.79 -8.47
C ALA A 9 26.82 -17.05 -7.26
N ARG A 10 27.14 -15.76 -7.44
CA ARG A 10 27.64 -14.89 -6.38
C ARG A 10 26.52 -14.65 -5.36
N PRO A 11 26.75 -14.80 -4.04
CA PRO A 11 25.74 -14.50 -3.03
C PRO A 11 25.28 -13.05 -3.17
N ILE A 12 23.97 -12.83 -3.23
CA ILE A 12 23.38 -11.49 -3.19
C ILE A 12 23.74 -10.88 -1.82
N PRO A 13 24.33 -9.68 -1.75
CA PRO A 13 24.59 -9.01 -0.48
C PRO A 13 23.29 -8.94 0.34
N ALA A 14 23.36 -9.32 1.61
CA ALA A 14 22.21 -9.22 2.50
C ALA A 14 21.70 -7.76 2.48
N PRO A 15 20.40 -7.53 2.26
CA PRO A 15 19.87 -6.18 2.25
C PRO A 15 20.17 -5.52 3.60
N THR A 16 20.63 -4.27 3.56
CA THR A 16 20.72 -3.40 4.74
C THR A 16 19.35 -3.41 5.40
N ARG A 17 19.26 -3.92 6.63
CA ARG A 17 18.01 -3.89 7.42
C ARG A 17 17.55 -2.44 7.55
N ALA A 18 16.24 -2.22 7.41
CA ALA A 18 15.68 -0.95 7.85
C ALA A 18 15.90 -0.83 9.37
N PRO A 19 16.25 0.36 9.86
CA PRO A 19 16.20 0.68 11.29
C PRO A 19 14.83 0.31 11.88
N SER A 20 14.84 -0.11 13.14
CA SER A 20 13.58 -0.27 13.88
C SER A 20 12.91 1.09 14.10
N PRO A 21 11.56 1.14 14.11
CA PRO A 21 10.83 2.38 14.34
C PRO A 21 11.09 2.88 15.77
N PRO A 22 10.80 4.17 16.06
CA PRO A 22 10.89 4.70 17.42
C PRO A 22 10.10 3.85 18.42
N PRO A 23 10.58 3.70 19.66
CA PRO A 23 9.86 2.96 20.69
C PRO A 23 8.43 3.46 20.86
N GLY A 24 7.45 2.56 20.74
CA GLY A 24 6.03 2.88 20.90
C GLY A 24 5.22 2.98 19.61
N LEU A 25 5.86 2.98 18.43
CA LEU A 25 5.15 2.88 17.16
C LEU A 25 5.08 1.40 16.73
N ALA A 26 3.93 0.77 16.90
CA ALA A 26 3.67 -0.60 16.51
C ALA A 26 2.18 -0.84 16.30
N LEU A 27 1.85 -1.71 15.36
CA LEU A 27 0.49 -2.15 15.06
C LEU A 27 0.36 -3.66 15.24
N ARG A 28 -0.81 -4.07 15.70
CA ARG A 28 -1.28 -5.46 15.61
C ARG A 28 -2.77 -5.52 15.35
N VAL A 29 -3.22 -6.60 14.73
CA VAL A 29 -4.64 -6.95 14.63
C VAL A 29 -5.11 -7.60 15.94
N SER A 30 -6.33 -7.28 16.35
CA SER A 30 -7.06 -7.94 17.45
C SER A 30 -8.56 -7.95 17.12
N GLY A 31 -9.08 -9.10 16.71
CA GLY A 31 -10.44 -9.18 16.16
C GLY A 31 -10.56 -8.27 14.94
N ASN A 32 -11.60 -7.45 14.88
CA ASN A 32 -11.84 -6.53 13.78
C ASN A 32 -11.14 -5.15 13.92
N GLN A 33 -10.09 -5.04 14.73
CA GLN A 33 -9.46 -3.77 15.07
C GLN A 33 -7.94 -3.80 14.95
N LEU A 34 -7.37 -2.64 14.63
CA LEU A 34 -5.95 -2.36 14.84
C LEU A 34 -5.73 -1.84 16.26
N LEU A 35 -4.68 -2.35 16.91
CA LEU A 35 -4.20 -1.87 18.20
C LEU A 35 -2.80 -1.30 18.08
N ASP A 36 -2.55 -0.20 18.79
CA ASP A 36 -1.21 0.39 18.94
C ASP A 36 -0.31 -0.43 19.90
N ALA A 37 0.93 0.04 20.10
CA ALA A 37 1.89 -0.59 21.01
C ALA A 37 1.41 -0.66 22.47
N ARG A 38 0.48 0.21 22.87
CA ARG A 38 -0.10 0.28 24.23
C ARG A 38 -1.37 -0.54 24.36
N GLY A 39 -1.88 -1.10 23.25
CA GLY A 39 -3.12 -1.86 23.21
C GLY A 39 -4.37 -1.01 23.04
N ASN A 40 -4.23 0.27 22.71
CA ASN A 40 -5.38 1.11 22.38
C ASN A 40 -5.82 0.84 20.95
N ARG A 41 -7.13 0.93 20.71
CA ARG A 41 -7.70 0.92 19.36
C ARG A 41 -7.17 2.12 18.59
N ILE A 42 -6.70 1.89 17.37
CA ILE A 42 -6.18 2.93 16.49
C ILE A 42 -6.79 2.79 15.09
N ARG A 43 -6.94 3.93 14.40
CA ARG A 43 -7.28 4.01 12.97
C ARG A 43 -6.09 4.61 12.24
N LEU A 44 -5.82 4.13 11.04
CA LEU A 44 -4.87 4.75 10.12
C LEU A 44 -5.61 5.82 9.32
N LEU A 45 -5.38 7.08 9.64
CA LEU A 45 -5.98 8.24 9.00
C LEU A 45 -4.85 8.98 8.30
N GLY A 46 -4.77 8.84 6.99
CA GLY A 46 -3.52 9.06 6.26
C GLY A 46 -3.69 9.64 4.87
N VAL A 47 -2.58 9.63 4.14
CA VAL A 47 -2.54 10.00 2.72
C VAL A 47 -1.70 8.99 1.95
N ASP A 48 -2.00 8.84 0.67
CA ASP A 48 -1.12 8.17 -0.29
C ASP A 48 -0.08 9.14 -0.81
N ARG A 49 1.18 8.72 -0.81
CA ARG A 49 2.30 9.49 -1.37
C ARG A 49 2.81 8.74 -2.60
N SER A 50 2.18 9.03 -3.74
CA SER A 50 2.57 8.50 -5.04
C SER A 50 3.90 9.08 -5.56
N GLY A 51 4.52 8.40 -6.52
CA GLY A 51 5.77 8.77 -7.19
C GLY A 51 6.81 7.65 -7.18
N THR A 52 6.84 6.84 -6.13
CA THR A 52 7.83 5.76 -5.97
C THR A 52 7.56 4.56 -6.86
N GLU A 53 6.32 4.35 -7.28
CA GLU A 53 5.89 3.32 -8.21
C GLU A 53 6.27 3.61 -9.67
N TYR A 54 6.42 4.89 -10.06
CA TYR A 54 6.58 5.25 -11.47
C TYR A 54 7.88 5.98 -11.82
N ALA A 55 8.42 6.84 -10.95
CA ALA A 55 9.58 7.67 -11.29
C ALA A 55 10.82 6.83 -11.65
N CYS A 56 11.00 5.70 -10.97
CA CYS A 56 12.15 4.82 -11.12
C CYS A 56 12.12 4.04 -12.44
N ILE A 57 10.95 3.52 -12.83
CA ILE A 57 10.79 2.74 -14.06
C ILE A 57 10.73 3.66 -15.29
N GLN A 58 10.21 4.88 -15.12
CA GLN A 58 10.28 5.94 -16.12
C GLN A 58 11.69 6.54 -16.26
N GLY A 59 12.56 6.32 -15.26
CA GLY A 59 13.99 6.51 -15.40
C GLY A 59 14.50 7.93 -15.10
N TRP A 60 13.78 8.71 -14.29
CA TRP A 60 14.18 10.08 -13.95
C TRP A 60 14.35 10.33 -12.45
N GLY A 61 13.98 9.40 -11.57
CA GLY A 61 14.20 9.53 -10.13
C GLY A 61 13.64 8.36 -9.33
N ILE A 62 13.73 8.40 -8.00
CA ILE A 62 13.01 7.45 -7.13
C ILE A 62 11.71 8.06 -6.60
N PHE A 63 11.66 9.37 -6.41
CA PHE A 63 10.50 10.09 -5.88
C PHE A 63 10.06 11.16 -6.87
N ASP A 64 8.76 11.29 -7.10
CA ASP A 64 8.17 12.52 -7.63
C ASP A 64 8.03 13.53 -6.49
N GLY A 65 8.66 14.70 -6.57
CA GLY A 65 8.64 15.69 -5.48
C GLY A 65 9.45 15.31 -4.22
N PRO A 66 9.43 16.18 -3.19
CA PRO A 66 10.25 16.05 -1.99
C PRO A 66 9.83 14.87 -1.10
N SER A 67 10.82 14.25 -0.45
CA SER A 67 10.65 13.21 0.58
C SER A 67 11.39 13.54 1.88
N ASP A 68 11.72 14.81 2.10
CA ASP A 68 12.47 15.30 3.25
C ASP A 68 11.57 15.60 4.46
N ALA A 69 12.19 16.03 5.57
CA ALA A 69 11.48 16.34 6.80
C ALA A 69 10.51 17.53 6.65
N ALA A 70 10.77 18.47 5.74
CA ALA A 70 9.88 19.61 5.52
C ALA A 70 8.58 19.16 4.84
N SER A 71 8.66 18.30 3.82
CA SER A 71 7.45 17.76 3.18
C SER A 71 6.67 16.83 4.12
N ILE A 72 7.35 16.07 4.99
CA ILE A 72 6.70 15.24 6.02
C ILE A 72 6.03 16.11 7.10
N ASN A 73 6.64 17.22 7.50
CA ASN A 73 6.00 18.18 8.41
C ASN A 73 4.73 18.79 7.81
N ALA A 74 4.74 19.09 6.50
CA ALA A 74 3.55 19.57 5.81
C ALA A 74 2.44 18.50 5.83
N MET A 75 2.76 17.23 5.58
CA MET A 75 1.81 16.12 5.74
C MET A 75 1.25 16.06 7.17
N ALA A 76 2.14 16.01 8.17
CA ALA A 76 1.76 15.91 9.58
C ALA A 76 0.90 17.10 10.07
N SER A 77 1.04 18.28 9.45
CA SER A 77 0.22 19.47 9.78
C SER A 77 -1.27 19.29 9.50
N TRP A 78 -1.65 18.29 8.69
CA TRP A 78 -3.05 17.91 8.45
C TRP A 78 -3.57 16.88 9.48
N HIS A 79 -2.81 16.62 10.56
CA HIS A 79 -3.13 15.66 11.62
C HIS A 79 -3.28 14.21 11.13
N ILE A 80 -2.57 13.84 10.07
CA ILE A 80 -2.49 12.44 9.65
C ILE A 80 -1.63 11.63 10.63
N ASN A 81 -1.84 10.32 10.67
CA ASN A 81 -1.00 9.39 11.42
C ASN A 81 -0.42 8.25 10.57
N ALA A 82 -0.74 8.19 9.27
CA ALA A 82 -0.25 7.14 8.38
C ALA A 82 0.06 7.69 6.97
N VAL A 83 1.02 7.07 6.29
CA VAL A 83 1.32 7.35 4.88
C VAL A 83 1.43 6.02 4.12
N ARG A 84 0.68 5.88 3.02
CA ARG A 84 0.82 4.75 2.08
C ARG A 84 1.79 5.14 0.96
N VAL A 85 2.73 4.23 0.69
CA VAL A 85 3.85 4.42 -0.24
C VAL A 85 3.78 3.34 -1.33
N PRO A 86 3.25 3.69 -2.51
CA PRO A 86 3.21 2.81 -3.68
C PRO A 86 4.60 2.39 -4.15
N LEU A 87 4.85 1.09 -4.32
CA LEU A 87 6.14 0.54 -4.76
C LEU A 87 6.05 -0.08 -6.15
N ASN A 88 7.22 -0.18 -6.79
CA ASN A 88 7.40 -0.86 -8.07
C ASN A 88 8.23 -2.16 -7.91
N GLU A 89 7.65 -3.27 -8.35
CA GLU A 89 8.27 -4.61 -8.46
C GLU A 89 9.68 -4.56 -9.07
N ASP A 90 9.76 -4.06 -10.31
CA ASP A 90 10.98 -4.09 -11.11
C ASP A 90 12.04 -3.18 -10.50
N CYS A 91 11.65 -2.00 -10.01
CA CYS A 91 12.58 -1.08 -9.37
C CYS A 91 13.14 -1.66 -8.08
N TRP A 92 12.31 -2.32 -7.28
CA TRP A 92 12.74 -2.96 -6.05
C TRP A 92 13.71 -4.12 -6.30
N LEU A 93 13.41 -4.96 -7.29
CA LEU A 93 14.20 -6.15 -7.63
C LEU A 93 15.39 -5.86 -8.57
N ASN A 94 15.41 -4.69 -9.22
CA ASN A 94 16.37 -4.30 -10.27
C ASN A 94 16.37 -5.26 -11.47
N ILE A 95 15.19 -5.54 -12.00
CA ILE A 95 14.98 -6.43 -13.15
C ILE A 95 14.44 -5.65 -14.34
N ASN A 96 14.24 -6.34 -15.47
CA ASN A 96 13.55 -5.83 -16.66
C ASN A 96 14.07 -4.50 -17.24
N GLY A 97 15.36 -4.21 -17.00
CA GLY A 97 16.04 -3.05 -17.57
C GLY A 97 15.71 -1.73 -16.88
N VAL A 98 15.36 -1.77 -15.59
CA VAL A 98 15.36 -0.57 -14.72
C VAL A 98 16.74 0.09 -14.75
N ASN A 99 16.76 1.43 -14.79
CA ASN A 99 18.00 2.18 -14.66
C ASN A 99 18.63 1.86 -13.29
N PRO A 100 19.85 1.27 -13.22
CA PRO A 100 20.46 0.88 -11.95
C PRO A 100 20.66 2.03 -10.95
N ALA A 101 20.64 3.29 -11.40
CA ALA A 101 20.64 4.46 -10.51
C ALA A 101 19.39 4.52 -9.61
N TYR A 102 18.26 3.98 -10.07
CA TYR A 102 16.96 4.02 -9.38
C TYR A 102 16.41 2.63 -9.06
N GLY A 103 17.19 1.57 -9.27
CA GLY A 103 16.81 0.19 -9.03
C GLY A 103 17.57 -0.46 -7.87
N GLY A 104 17.04 -1.57 -7.38
CA GLY A 104 17.72 -2.49 -6.47
C GLY A 104 18.09 -1.84 -5.15
N ALA A 105 19.36 -1.92 -4.77
CA ALA A 105 19.82 -1.38 -3.49
C ALA A 105 19.57 0.12 -3.36
N ASN A 106 19.66 0.90 -4.45
CA ASN A 106 19.39 2.33 -4.43
C ASN A 106 17.92 2.61 -4.10
N TYR A 107 17.00 1.93 -4.78
CA TYR A 107 15.57 2.01 -4.51
C TYR A 107 15.24 1.59 -3.08
N ARG A 108 15.71 0.40 -2.66
CA ARG A 108 15.44 -0.14 -1.31
C ARG A 108 15.96 0.75 -0.19
N ASN A 109 17.18 1.30 -0.34
CA ASN A 109 17.75 2.21 0.65
C ASN A 109 16.99 3.53 0.71
N ALA A 110 16.54 4.05 -0.44
CA ALA A 110 15.73 5.27 -0.50
C ALA A 110 14.37 5.10 0.18
N ILE A 111 13.66 3.98 -0.10
CA ILE A 111 12.40 3.63 0.57
C ILE A 111 12.62 3.44 2.07
N ALA A 112 13.59 2.62 2.49
CA ALA A 112 13.88 2.43 3.92
C ALA A 112 14.22 3.76 4.62
N GLY A 113 15.02 4.62 3.98
CA GLY A 113 15.31 5.96 4.48
C GLY A 113 14.08 6.85 4.62
N TYR A 114 13.12 6.75 3.71
CA TYR A 114 11.87 7.49 3.77
C TYR A 114 10.93 6.96 4.85
N VAL A 115 10.78 5.64 4.97
CA VAL A 115 10.06 4.98 6.07
C VAL A 115 10.57 5.45 7.43
N ASN A 116 11.89 5.48 7.63
CA ASN A 116 12.47 5.99 8.88
C ASN A 116 12.12 7.45 9.15
N ARG A 117 12.17 8.30 8.13
CA ARG A 117 11.80 9.72 8.27
C ARG A 117 10.32 9.86 8.62
N LEU A 118 9.43 9.10 8.00
CA LEU A 118 8.00 9.09 8.37
C LEU A 118 7.81 8.67 9.84
N HIS A 119 8.50 7.61 10.28
CA HIS A 119 8.45 7.16 11.67
C HIS A 119 9.03 8.18 12.66
N GLN A 120 10.06 8.95 12.29
CA GLN A 120 10.58 10.07 13.12
C GLN A 120 9.54 11.18 13.34
N HIS A 121 8.51 11.25 12.49
CA HIS A 121 7.36 12.15 12.63
C HIS A 121 6.12 11.43 13.20
N ASN A 122 6.30 10.26 13.83
CA ASN A 122 5.25 9.41 14.42
C ASN A 122 4.18 8.91 13.42
N LEU A 123 4.54 8.79 12.15
CA LEU A 123 3.64 8.28 11.11
C LEU A 123 3.84 6.77 10.92
N TYR A 124 2.76 5.99 10.91
CA TYR A 124 2.75 4.62 10.41
C TYR A 124 2.97 4.61 8.89
N VAL A 125 3.45 3.50 8.36
CA VAL A 125 3.69 3.37 6.92
C VAL A 125 2.97 2.16 6.36
N ILE A 126 2.32 2.32 5.22
CA ILE A 126 1.78 1.21 4.42
C ILE A 126 2.67 1.11 3.18
N LEU A 127 3.33 -0.03 2.99
CA LEU A 127 4.08 -0.33 1.76
C LEU A 127 3.20 -1.16 0.85
N ASP A 128 2.98 -0.70 -0.37
CA ASP A 128 2.07 -1.29 -1.34
C ASP A 128 2.82 -1.81 -2.57
N LEU A 129 2.50 -3.04 -3.01
CA LEU A 129 2.89 -3.47 -4.35
C LEU A 129 1.94 -2.86 -5.36
N HIS A 130 2.32 -1.69 -5.86
CA HIS A 130 1.47 -0.89 -6.74
C HIS A 130 1.57 -1.39 -8.17
N TRP A 131 2.79 -1.43 -8.72
CA TRP A 131 3.02 -1.89 -10.09
C TRP A 131 3.91 -3.14 -10.11
N SER A 132 3.45 -4.12 -10.89
CA SER A 132 4.11 -5.40 -11.17
C SER A 132 4.06 -5.71 -12.67
N ALA A 133 4.82 -6.69 -13.14
CA ALA A 133 4.79 -7.10 -14.54
C ALA A 133 5.34 -8.53 -14.74
N PRO A 134 4.66 -9.35 -15.57
CA PRO A 134 5.07 -10.73 -15.80
C PRO A 134 6.30 -10.83 -16.73
N GLY A 135 7.15 -11.82 -16.46
CA GLY A 135 8.26 -12.18 -17.32
C GLY A 135 9.26 -11.06 -17.53
N LYS A 136 9.47 -10.66 -18.79
CA LYS A 136 10.45 -9.61 -19.16
C LYS A 136 9.82 -8.25 -19.39
N GLN A 137 8.53 -8.10 -19.13
CA GLN A 137 7.84 -6.83 -19.30
C GLN A 137 8.27 -5.86 -18.22
N LYS A 138 8.16 -4.55 -18.50
CA LYS A 138 8.43 -3.51 -17.51
C LYS A 138 7.15 -3.22 -16.72
N ALA A 139 7.26 -3.11 -15.40
CA ALA A 139 6.18 -2.69 -14.50
C ALA A 139 5.87 -1.20 -14.66
N THR A 140 5.21 -0.80 -15.76
CA THR A 140 4.88 0.60 -16.09
C THR A 140 3.43 0.97 -15.80
N GLY A 141 2.68 0.13 -15.10
CA GLY A 141 1.27 0.34 -14.81
C GLY A 141 0.65 -0.80 -14.01
N GLN A 142 -0.57 -0.56 -13.55
CA GLN A 142 -1.41 -1.53 -12.85
C GLN A 142 -1.69 -2.76 -13.72
N GLN A 143 -1.66 -3.95 -13.11
CA GLN A 143 -2.05 -5.21 -13.75
C GLN A 143 -3.28 -5.82 -13.05
N PRO A 144 -4.03 -6.72 -13.71
CA PRO A 144 -5.18 -7.40 -13.10
C PRO A 144 -4.89 -8.13 -11.79
N MET A 145 -3.70 -8.71 -11.69
CA MET A 145 -3.20 -9.46 -10.54
C MET A 145 -1.66 -9.43 -10.55
N PRO A 146 -1.00 -9.59 -9.38
CA PRO A 146 0.44 -9.71 -9.29
C PRO A 146 0.96 -10.93 -10.06
N ASP A 147 2.17 -10.85 -10.59
CA ASP A 147 2.79 -11.94 -11.33
C ASP A 147 3.44 -12.99 -10.40
N ALA A 148 3.34 -14.26 -10.77
CA ALA A 148 3.86 -15.35 -9.93
C ALA A 148 5.38 -15.50 -9.98
N ASP A 149 6.03 -14.98 -11.03
CA ASP A 149 7.46 -15.13 -11.26
C ASP A 149 8.30 -14.13 -10.47
N HIS A 150 7.79 -12.93 -10.16
CA HIS A 150 8.53 -11.91 -9.41
C HIS A 150 7.84 -11.48 -8.11
N SER A 151 6.52 -11.28 -8.07
CA SER A 151 5.87 -10.66 -6.89
C SER A 151 6.11 -11.41 -5.56
N PRO A 152 6.18 -12.75 -5.50
CA PRO A 152 6.59 -13.46 -4.29
C PRO A 152 8.05 -13.19 -3.87
N ALA A 153 8.96 -12.94 -4.81
CA ALA A 153 10.34 -12.54 -4.53
C ALA A 153 10.41 -11.08 -4.05
N PHE A 154 9.63 -10.19 -4.65
CA PHE A 154 9.43 -8.82 -4.15
C PHE A 154 9.01 -8.83 -2.68
N TRP A 155 7.92 -9.52 -2.34
CA TRP A 155 7.38 -9.54 -0.97
C TRP A 155 8.32 -10.19 0.03
N ARG A 156 9.03 -11.26 -0.35
CA ARG A 156 10.09 -11.83 0.50
C ARG A 156 11.17 -10.80 0.82
N SER A 157 11.57 -9.99 -0.16
CA SER A 157 12.60 -8.97 0.02
C SER A 157 12.11 -7.77 0.84
N VAL A 158 10.89 -7.27 0.61
CA VAL A 158 10.29 -6.19 1.42
C VAL A 158 10.16 -6.66 2.87
N ALA A 159 9.56 -7.82 3.09
CA ALA A 159 9.37 -8.38 4.42
C ALA A 159 10.72 -8.63 5.13
N ALA A 160 11.75 -9.10 4.44
CA ALA A 160 13.08 -9.29 5.05
C ALA A 160 13.70 -7.99 5.57
N ILE A 161 13.44 -6.86 4.90
CA ILE A 161 13.95 -5.53 5.30
C ILE A 161 13.16 -4.98 6.49
N PHE A 162 11.83 -5.12 6.49
CA PHE A 162 10.93 -4.46 7.43
C PHE A 162 10.32 -5.38 8.52
N ARG A 163 10.67 -6.67 8.59
CA ARG A 163 10.05 -7.63 9.54
C ARG A 163 10.08 -7.25 11.02
N ASN A 164 11.04 -6.42 11.42
CA ASN A 164 11.17 -5.94 12.80
C ASN A 164 10.50 -4.59 13.03
N ASP A 165 9.99 -3.97 11.97
CA ASP A 165 9.29 -2.71 12.01
C ASP A 165 7.80 -2.97 12.11
N ARG A 166 7.27 -3.00 13.34
CA ARG A 166 5.84 -3.23 13.58
C ARG A 166 4.96 -2.03 13.23
N ALA A 167 5.53 -0.90 12.85
CA ALA A 167 4.78 0.26 12.39
C ALA A 167 4.51 0.23 10.88
N VAL A 168 5.09 -0.74 10.16
CA VAL A 168 4.83 -0.97 8.74
C VAL A 168 3.70 -1.99 8.54
N VAL A 169 2.73 -1.62 7.70
CA VAL A 169 1.72 -2.51 7.11
C VAL A 169 2.16 -2.88 5.69
N PHE A 170 1.91 -4.13 5.29
CA PHE A 170 2.15 -4.60 3.93
C PHE A 170 0.83 -4.74 3.18
N ASP A 171 0.60 -3.89 2.18
CA ASP A 171 -0.53 -3.96 1.26
C ASP A 171 -0.13 -4.81 0.05
N LEU A 172 -0.59 -6.06 0.01
CA LEU A 172 0.07 -7.07 -0.85
C LEU A 172 -0.10 -6.82 -2.35
N TYR A 173 -1.14 -6.09 -2.73
CA TYR A 173 -1.35 -5.67 -4.10
C TYR A 173 -2.42 -4.59 -4.15
N ASN A 174 -2.11 -3.51 -4.88
CA ASN A 174 -2.95 -2.32 -4.98
C ASN A 174 -4.41 -2.62 -5.37
N GLU A 175 -4.62 -3.16 -6.57
CA GLU A 175 -5.96 -3.26 -7.15
C GLU A 175 -6.13 -4.56 -7.94
N PRO A 176 -6.62 -5.65 -7.32
CA PRO A 176 -7.06 -6.82 -8.05
C PRO A 176 -8.33 -6.53 -8.88
N TYR A 177 -8.34 -6.92 -10.15
CA TYR A 177 -9.51 -6.79 -11.01
C TYR A 177 -9.54 -7.84 -12.12
N GLY A 178 -10.71 -8.01 -12.76
CA GLY A 178 -10.84 -8.87 -13.94
C GLY A 178 -10.63 -10.38 -13.69
N VAL A 179 -10.67 -10.81 -12.43
CA VAL A 179 -10.54 -12.21 -12.00
C VAL A 179 -11.65 -12.58 -11.03
N ASP A 180 -11.89 -13.88 -10.82
CA ASP A 180 -12.78 -14.36 -9.77
C ASP A 180 -12.06 -14.53 -8.42
N TRP A 181 -12.83 -14.78 -7.36
CA TRP A 181 -12.28 -14.94 -6.01
C TRP A 181 -11.37 -16.18 -5.85
N ALA A 182 -11.58 -17.22 -6.66
CA ALA A 182 -10.73 -18.40 -6.65
C ALA A 182 -9.33 -18.07 -7.20
N CYS A 183 -9.26 -17.32 -8.30
CA CYS A 183 -8.01 -16.80 -8.84
C CYS A 183 -7.38 -15.75 -7.92
N TRP A 184 -8.17 -14.83 -7.36
CA TRP A 184 -7.67 -13.85 -6.39
C TRP A 184 -6.93 -14.54 -5.23
N ARG A 185 -7.52 -15.60 -4.67
CA ARG A 185 -6.94 -16.32 -3.54
C ARG A 185 -5.72 -17.16 -3.93
N ASN A 186 -5.83 -17.94 -5.00
CA ASN A 186 -4.92 -19.05 -5.30
C ASN A 186 -3.98 -18.79 -6.50
N GLY A 187 -4.22 -17.71 -7.25
CA GLY A 187 -3.60 -17.47 -8.53
C GLY A 187 -4.29 -18.26 -9.64
N CYS A 188 -4.08 -17.84 -10.89
CA CYS A 188 -4.57 -18.50 -12.09
C CYS A 188 -3.71 -18.11 -13.31
N SER A 189 -4.04 -18.62 -14.48
CA SER A 189 -3.32 -18.28 -15.72
C SER A 189 -3.99 -17.16 -16.53
N SER A 190 -5.04 -16.54 -15.99
CA SER A 190 -5.71 -15.37 -16.57
C SER A 190 -5.05 -14.09 -16.02
N PRO A 191 -4.76 -13.08 -16.86
CA PRO A 191 -5.25 -12.88 -18.24
C PRO A 191 -4.26 -13.29 -19.34
N GLY A 192 -3.33 -14.23 -19.09
CA GLY A 192 -2.32 -14.65 -20.07
C GLY A 192 -0.93 -14.91 -19.48
N TRP A 193 -0.77 -14.73 -18.17
CA TRP A 193 0.40 -15.14 -17.39
C TRP A 193 -0.07 -15.81 -16.10
N GLN A 194 0.84 -16.52 -15.43
CA GLN A 194 0.55 -17.08 -14.12
C GLN A 194 0.56 -15.96 -13.08
N THR A 195 -0.58 -15.75 -12.43
CA THR A 195 -0.73 -14.77 -11.35
C THR A 195 -0.33 -15.38 -10.01
N ALA A 196 0.20 -14.55 -9.12
CA ALA A 196 0.34 -14.88 -7.71
C ALA A 196 -1.00 -14.68 -7.00
N GLY A 197 -1.49 -15.71 -6.33
CA GLY A 197 -2.65 -15.56 -5.44
C GLY A 197 -2.30 -14.84 -4.14
N MET A 198 -3.27 -14.19 -3.50
CA MET A 198 -3.07 -13.53 -2.21
C MET A 198 -2.50 -14.47 -1.13
N GLN A 199 -2.89 -15.76 -1.13
CA GLN A 199 -2.31 -16.73 -0.21
C GLN A 199 -0.81 -16.93 -0.45
N GLN A 200 -0.36 -16.91 -1.70
CA GLN A 200 1.06 -17.05 -2.03
C GLN A 200 1.86 -15.84 -1.53
N LEU A 201 1.30 -14.64 -1.64
CA LEU A 201 1.95 -13.42 -1.15
C LEU A 201 1.99 -13.36 0.38
N VAL A 202 0.91 -13.75 1.07
CA VAL A 202 0.91 -13.91 2.54
C VAL A 202 2.01 -14.89 2.96
N ASN A 203 2.11 -16.04 2.30
CA ASN A 203 3.15 -17.03 2.56
C ASN A 203 4.56 -16.48 2.31
N ALA A 204 4.74 -15.64 1.29
CA ALA A 204 6.02 -14.99 0.98
C ALA A 204 6.47 -14.05 2.12
N VAL A 205 5.54 -13.23 2.64
CA VAL A 205 5.79 -12.34 3.79
C VAL A 205 6.10 -13.13 5.05
N ARG A 206 5.25 -14.10 5.41
CA ARG A 206 5.41 -14.92 6.62
C ARG A 206 6.67 -15.78 6.55
N GLY A 207 7.00 -16.33 5.38
CA GLY A 207 8.23 -17.08 5.14
C GLY A 207 9.52 -16.27 5.32
N ALA A 208 9.46 -14.93 5.21
CA ALA A 208 10.59 -14.06 5.53
C ALA A 208 10.74 -13.75 7.05
N GLY A 209 9.84 -14.30 7.87
CA GLY A 209 9.79 -14.11 9.31
C GLY A 209 9.12 -12.81 9.74
N ALA A 210 8.34 -12.16 8.86
CA ALA A 210 7.65 -10.93 9.16
C ALA A 210 6.31 -11.18 9.83
N ASN A 211 6.11 -10.54 10.98
CA ASN A 211 4.86 -10.66 11.72
C ASN A 211 3.90 -9.49 11.44
N ASN A 212 4.33 -8.49 10.67
CA ASN A 212 3.61 -7.25 10.32
C ASN A 212 2.14 -7.48 9.98
N VAL A 213 1.32 -6.45 10.20
CA VAL A 213 -0.03 -6.41 9.65
C VAL A 213 0.07 -6.49 8.12
N ILE A 214 -0.75 -7.32 7.52
CA ILE A 214 -0.92 -7.44 6.08
C ILE A 214 -2.32 -6.96 5.73
N MET A 215 -2.46 -6.11 4.71
CA MET A 215 -3.75 -5.77 4.14
C MET A 215 -3.89 -6.34 2.72
N LEU A 216 -5.13 -6.68 2.35
CA LEU A 216 -5.47 -7.37 1.10
C LEU A 216 -6.70 -6.73 0.46
N GLY A 217 -6.52 -6.12 -0.72
CA GLY A 217 -7.62 -5.60 -1.54
C GLY A 217 -8.53 -6.68 -2.08
N GLY A 218 -9.81 -6.38 -2.22
CA GLY A 218 -10.79 -7.24 -2.88
C GLY A 218 -10.71 -7.19 -4.41
N LEU A 219 -11.81 -7.55 -5.07
CA LEU A 219 -11.94 -7.47 -6.54
C LEU A 219 -12.38 -6.06 -6.97
N ALA A 220 -12.58 -5.90 -8.29
CA ALA A 220 -13.08 -4.67 -8.90
C ALA A 220 -12.27 -3.43 -8.50
N TYR A 221 -10.94 -3.52 -8.61
CA TYR A 221 -10.00 -2.48 -8.18
C TYR A 221 -10.13 -2.21 -6.68
N ALA A 222 -10.13 -3.30 -5.89
CA ALA A 222 -10.35 -3.29 -4.44
C ALA A 222 -11.68 -2.63 -3.97
N ASN A 223 -12.67 -2.43 -4.85
CA ASN A 223 -13.99 -1.87 -4.50
C ASN A 223 -15.06 -2.94 -4.22
N ASP A 224 -14.77 -4.23 -4.42
CA ASP A 224 -15.65 -5.34 -4.07
C ASP A 224 -15.03 -6.24 -3.00
N LEU A 225 -15.59 -6.17 -1.78
CA LEU A 225 -15.21 -7.01 -0.63
C LEU A 225 -16.16 -8.18 -0.36
N THR A 226 -17.19 -8.39 -1.18
CA THR A 226 -18.28 -9.33 -0.89
C THR A 226 -17.82 -10.78 -0.74
N GLY A 227 -16.75 -11.18 -1.41
CA GLY A 227 -16.16 -12.52 -1.27
C GLY A 227 -14.97 -12.61 -0.31
N TRP A 228 -14.51 -11.49 0.26
CA TRP A 228 -13.25 -11.42 1.02
C TRP A 228 -13.23 -12.40 2.19
N LEU A 229 -14.26 -12.38 3.05
CA LEU A 229 -14.33 -13.24 4.23
C LEU A 229 -14.35 -14.74 3.90
N SER A 230 -15.01 -15.11 2.81
CA SER A 230 -15.07 -16.52 2.36
C SER A 230 -13.78 -17.00 1.69
N HIS A 231 -12.90 -16.07 1.30
CA HIS A 231 -11.64 -16.37 0.60
C HIS A 231 -10.41 -15.93 1.38
N GLU A 232 -10.56 -15.39 2.60
CA GLU A 232 -9.47 -14.86 3.42
C GLU A 232 -8.28 -15.85 3.45
N PRO A 233 -7.07 -15.40 3.09
CA PRO A 233 -5.90 -16.23 3.20
C PRO A 233 -5.69 -16.73 4.63
N THR A 234 -5.19 -17.95 4.77
CA THR A 234 -4.74 -18.44 6.07
C THR A 234 -3.46 -17.70 6.46
N ASP A 235 -3.50 -17.03 7.61
CA ASP A 235 -2.35 -16.40 8.25
C ASP A 235 -2.18 -16.96 9.67
N SER A 236 -1.07 -17.66 9.91
CA SER A 236 -0.74 -18.23 11.22
C SER A 236 -0.62 -17.19 12.33
N ASN A 237 -0.38 -15.93 11.96
CA ASN A 237 -0.21 -14.85 12.92
C ASN A 237 -1.52 -14.12 13.23
N HIS A 238 -2.58 -14.36 12.45
CA HIS A 238 -3.85 -13.64 12.55
C HIS A 238 -3.65 -12.12 12.52
N GLN A 239 -2.89 -11.63 11.54
CA GLN A 239 -2.56 -10.20 11.36
C GLN A 239 -3.00 -9.69 9.99
N LEU A 240 -4.16 -10.15 9.50
CA LEU A 240 -4.76 -9.70 8.25
C LEU A 240 -5.77 -8.56 8.46
N ALA A 241 -5.84 -7.66 7.47
CA ALA A 241 -6.83 -6.61 7.33
C ALA A 241 -7.36 -6.61 5.88
N ALA A 242 -8.61 -6.16 5.70
CA ALA A 242 -9.16 -5.93 4.38
C ALA A 242 -8.76 -4.54 3.87
N SER A 243 -8.40 -4.43 2.58
CA SER A 243 -8.22 -3.15 1.88
C SER A 243 -9.43 -2.84 1.01
N PHE A 244 -9.93 -1.62 1.07
CA PHE A 244 -11.04 -1.13 0.23
C PHE A 244 -10.63 0.17 -0.48
N HIS A 245 -10.92 0.29 -1.77
CA HIS A 245 -10.70 1.54 -2.51
C HIS A 245 -12.04 2.12 -2.92
N THR A 246 -12.22 3.41 -2.74
CA THR A 246 -13.50 4.05 -3.07
C THR A 246 -13.35 5.46 -3.60
N TYR A 247 -13.99 5.66 -4.73
CA TYR A 247 -14.08 6.90 -5.48
C TYR A 247 -15.52 7.15 -5.90
N ASN A 248 -15.84 8.41 -6.19
CA ASN A 248 -17.17 8.83 -6.65
C ASN A 248 -17.62 8.15 -7.96
N PHE A 249 -16.70 7.57 -8.73
CA PHE A 249 -16.96 6.84 -9.97
C PHE A 249 -16.98 5.31 -9.84
N ASN A 250 -16.78 4.76 -8.63
CA ASN A 250 -16.87 3.32 -8.41
C ASN A 250 -18.32 2.82 -8.36
N VAL A 251 -18.49 1.51 -8.45
CA VAL A 251 -19.80 0.86 -8.30
C VAL A 251 -20.28 0.92 -6.86
N CYS A 252 -19.42 0.63 -5.89
CA CYS A 252 -19.70 0.78 -4.47
C CYS A 252 -19.24 2.15 -3.96
N ASN A 253 -20.12 3.14 -4.07
CA ASN A 253 -19.85 4.56 -3.78
C ASN A 253 -20.98 5.24 -2.98
N THR A 254 -21.82 4.48 -2.27
CA THR A 254 -22.91 5.02 -1.45
C THR A 254 -22.95 4.38 -0.07
N VAL A 255 -23.51 5.08 0.91
CA VAL A 255 -23.75 4.54 2.27
C VAL A 255 -24.51 3.22 2.24
N SER A 256 -25.49 3.08 1.35
CA SER A 256 -26.24 1.82 1.19
C SER A 256 -25.32 0.68 0.75
N CYS A 257 -24.44 0.95 -0.22
CA CYS A 257 -23.47 -0.05 -0.67
C CYS A 257 -22.47 -0.40 0.45
N TRP A 258 -21.86 0.59 1.09
CA TRP A 258 -20.86 0.38 2.15
C TRP A 258 -21.45 -0.41 3.33
N ASN A 259 -22.70 -0.13 3.70
CA ASN A 259 -23.40 -0.92 4.71
C ASN A 259 -23.63 -2.38 4.30
N SER A 260 -23.88 -2.63 3.01
CA SER A 260 -24.21 -3.97 2.51
C SER A 260 -22.99 -4.84 2.19
N GLN A 261 -21.88 -4.23 1.75
CA GLN A 261 -20.70 -4.95 1.26
C GLN A 261 -19.52 -4.86 2.24
N ASP A 262 -19.22 -3.67 2.75
CA ASP A 262 -17.98 -3.42 3.50
C ASP A 262 -18.17 -3.57 5.01
N LEU A 263 -19.31 -3.13 5.55
CA LEU A 263 -19.61 -3.24 6.98
C LEU A 263 -19.61 -4.69 7.50
N PRO A 264 -20.11 -5.70 6.77
CA PRO A 264 -19.97 -7.11 7.18
C PRO A 264 -18.52 -7.57 7.33
N VAL A 265 -17.61 -7.03 6.52
CA VAL A 265 -16.17 -7.30 6.60
C VAL A 265 -15.56 -6.55 7.77
N ALA A 266 -15.87 -5.26 7.92
CA ALA A 266 -15.41 -4.43 9.05
C ALA A 266 -15.89 -4.95 10.42
N ALA A 267 -16.96 -5.76 10.47
CA ALA A 267 -17.41 -6.44 11.68
C ALA A 267 -16.52 -7.62 12.10
N GLN A 268 -15.72 -8.18 11.19
CA GLN A 268 -14.94 -9.40 11.39
C GLN A 268 -13.42 -9.21 11.27
N ALA A 269 -12.97 -8.28 10.43
CA ALA A 269 -11.58 -7.93 10.22
C ALA A 269 -11.38 -6.40 10.28
N PRO A 270 -10.17 -5.90 10.60
CA PRO A 270 -9.87 -4.49 10.42
C PRO A 270 -10.06 -4.11 8.94
N LEU A 271 -10.79 -3.02 8.70
CA LEU A 271 -10.97 -2.46 7.37
C LEU A 271 -10.14 -1.18 7.22
N ILE A 272 -9.29 -1.15 6.19
CA ILE A 272 -8.46 -0.02 5.83
C ILE A 272 -8.84 0.42 4.43
N THR A 273 -9.32 1.65 4.28
CA THR A 273 -9.56 2.24 2.97
C THR A 273 -8.20 2.66 2.41
N GLY A 274 -7.64 1.83 1.54
CA GLY A 274 -6.30 2.03 0.97
C GLY A 274 -6.23 3.30 0.14
N GLU A 275 -7.31 3.63 -0.56
CA GLU A 275 -7.44 4.85 -1.36
C GLU A 275 -8.86 5.44 -1.26
N LEU A 276 -8.92 6.74 -1.03
CA LEU A 276 -10.14 7.55 -0.99
C LEU A 276 -9.96 8.81 -1.83
N GLY A 277 -10.85 9.06 -2.80
CA GLY A 277 -10.84 10.32 -3.55
C GLY A 277 -12.07 10.60 -4.41
N GLU A 278 -12.11 11.76 -5.06
CA GLU A 278 -13.13 12.13 -6.05
C GLU A 278 -12.56 13.01 -7.15
N ASN A 279 -13.07 12.89 -8.38
CA ASN A 279 -12.45 13.47 -9.58
C ASN A 279 -13.05 14.81 -10.06
N ASP A 280 -13.90 15.47 -9.26
CA ASP A 280 -14.55 16.74 -9.62
C ASP A 280 -13.94 17.96 -8.89
N CYS A 281 -12.84 17.78 -8.15
CA CYS A 281 -12.22 18.77 -7.26
C CYS A 281 -13.15 19.28 -6.14
N GLY A 282 -14.33 18.70 -5.98
CA GLY A 282 -15.17 18.83 -4.80
C GLY A 282 -14.67 17.91 -3.68
N HIS A 283 -15.44 17.86 -2.59
CA HIS A 283 -15.19 16.95 -1.48
C HIS A 283 -16.49 16.33 -0.94
N GLY A 284 -17.59 16.40 -1.71
CA GLY A 284 -18.91 16.01 -1.24
C GLY A 284 -19.04 14.48 -1.10
N PHE A 285 -18.37 13.74 -1.98
CA PHE A 285 -18.32 12.29 -1.89
C PHE A 285 -17.48 11.85 -0.68
N ILE A 286 -16.26 12.40 -0.53
CA ILE A 286 -15.39 12.01 0.58
C ILE A 286 -15.95 12.44 1.93
N ASP A 287 -16.68 13.56 2.03
CA ASP A 287 -17.35 13.96 3.27
C ASP A 287 -18.35 12.89 3.72
N SER A 288 -19.15 12.36 2.78
CA SER A 288 -20.10 11.29 3.08
C SER A 288 -19.39 9.99 3.48
N TYR A 289 -18.27 9.66 2.84
CA TYR A 289 -17.52 8.46 3.16
C TYR A 289 -16.82 8.56 4.52
N MET A 290 -16.10 9.67 4.78
CA MET A 290 -15.38 9.87 6.04
C MET A 290 -16.35 9.84 7.23
N ALA A 291 -17.53 10.46 7.13
CA ALA A 291 -18.55 10.40 8.18
C ALA A 291 -19.06 8.96 8.44
N TRP A 292 -19.25 8.17 7.38
CA TRP A 292 -19.60 6.75 7.49
C TRP A 292 -18.45 5.95 8.13
N ALA A 293 -17.23 6.11 7.63
CA ALA A 293 -16.04 5.43 8.10
C ALA A 293 -15.74 5.75 9.58
N ASP A 294 -15.96 6.99 10.02
CA ASP A 294 -15.82 7.40 11.42
C ASP A 294 -16.79 6.68 12.35
N SER A 295 -18.05 6.57 11.92
CA SER A 295 -19.12 5.88 12.67
C SER A 295 -18.79 4.41 12.91
N TYR A 296 -18.08 3.77 11.97
CA TYR A 296 -17.70 2.36 12.04
C TYR A 296 -16.22 2.11 12.33
N ARG A 297 -15.45 3.17 12.63
CA ARG A 297 -14.00 3.13 12.92
C ARG A 297 -13.15 2.51 11.82
N VAL A 298 -13.55 2.68 10.56
CA VAL A 298 -12.80 2.26 9.38
C VAL A 298 -11.61 3.20 9.17
N SER A 299 -10.42 2.66 8.88
CA SER A 299 -9.24 3.49 8.54
C SER A 299 -9.38 4.04 7.12
N TYR A 300 -8.76 5.16 6.78
CA TYR A 300 -8.77 5.67 5.40
C TYR A 300 -7.56 6.54 5.06
N LEU A 301 -7.13 6.48 3.80
CA LEU A 301 -6.06 7.31 3.26
C LEU A 301 -6.54 8.07 2.03
N GLY A 302 -6.29 9.38 2.01
CA GLY A 302 -6.63 10.21 0.87
C GLY A 302 -5.63 10.03 -0.28
N TRP A 303 -6.13 9.62 -1.44
CA TRP A 303 -5.39 9.67 -2.70
C TRP A 303 -5.61 11.07 -3.29
N THR A 304 -4.62 11.97 -3.42
CA THR A 304 -3.16 11.76 -3.26
C THR A 304 -2.39 12.98 -2.75
N TRP A 305 -1.35 12.78 -1.94
CA TRP A 305 -0.38 13.82 -1.57
C TRP A 305 0.65 14.08 -2.69
N ASP A 306 0.18 14.71 -3.77
CA ASP A 306 1.01 15.22 -4.87
C ASP A 306 0.44 16.57 -5.36
N SER A 307 1.21 17.33 -6.13
CA SER A 307 0.88 18.61 -6.73
C SER A 307 0.25 18.53 -8.14
N TRP A 308 -0.32 17.38 -8.51
CA TRP A 308 -1.05 17.23 -9.77
C TRP A 308 -2.39 17.97 -9.78
N SER A 309 -3.17 17.78 -10.84
CA SER A 309 -4.55 18.26 -10.89
C SER A 309 -5.49 17.41 -10.02
N CYS A 310 -6.32 18.06 -9.21
CA CYS A 310 -7.40 17.39 -8.47
C CYS A 310 -8.49 16.78 -9.36
N SER A 311 -8.59 17.16 -10.64
CA SER A 311 -9.56 16.59 -11.57
C SER A 311 -9.07 15.35 -12.32
N GLY A 312 -7.75 15.11 -12.32
CA GLY A 312 -7.11 14.05 -13.10
C GLY A 312 -6.42 12.96 -12.29
N GLY A 313 -6.04 13.23 -11.03
CA GLY A 313 -5.30 12.29 -10.17
C GLY A 313 -5.53 12.51 -8.67
N PRO A 314 -6.81 12.62 -8.27
CA PRO A 314 -7.34 13.54 -7.25
C PRO A 314 -6.32 14.07 -6.23
N ALA A 315 -5.48 15.02 -6.65
CA ALA A 315 -4.45 15.59 -5.79
C ALA A 315 -5.06 16.36 -4.60
N LEU A 316 -4.66 16.00 -3.38
CA LEU A 316 -5.00 16.68 -2.13
C LEU A 316 -4.36 18.07 -2.06
N ILE A 317 -3.19 18.27 -2.67
CA ILE A 317 -2.40 19.49 -2.53
C ILE A 317 -2.15 20.15 -3.88
N THR A 318 -1.94 21.46 -3.86
CA THR A 318 -1.45 22.23 -5.02
C THR A 318 0.05 22.54 -4.91
N SER A 319 0.64 22.32 -3.73
CA SER A 319 2.09 22.37 -3.52
C SER A 319 2.52 21.56 -2.30
N TYR A 320 3.76 21.08 -2.31
CA TYR A 320 4.38 20.30 -1.23
C TYR A 320 4.57 21.06 0.10
N SER A 321 4.16 22.33 0.17
CA SER A 321 4.01 23.06 1.44
C SER A 321 2.75 22.67 2.22
N GLY A 322 1.90 21.81 1.65
CA GLY A 322 0.62 21.39 2.25
C GLY A 322 -0.55 22.32 1.94
N THR A 323 -0.43 23.15 0.90
CA THR A 323 -1.55 23.99 0.43
C THR A 323 -2.59 23.07 -0.22
N PRO A 324 -3.84 23.01 0.29
CA PRO A 324 -4.84 22.08 -0.22
C PRO A 324 -5.33 22.48 -1.62
N SER A 325 -5.76 21.49 -2.40
CA SER A 325 -6.68 21.68 -3.53
C SER A 325 -8.13 21.85 -3.04
N GLY A 326 -9.10 22.05 -3.94
CA GLY A 326 -10.52 22.05 -3.57
C GLY A 326 -10.96 20.75 -2.88
N PHE A 327 -10.50 19.62 -3.43
CA PHE A 327 -10.66 18.29 -2.86
C PHE A 327 -9.96 18.14 -1.50
N GLY A 328 -8.71 18.60 -1.40
CA GLY A 328 -7.94 18.52 -0.17
C GLY A 328 -8.47 19.35 0.99
N ILE A 329 -9.26 20.41 0.74
CA ILE A 329 -9.88 21.20 1.80
C ILE A 329 -10.79 20.31 2.66
N GLY A 330 -11.68 19.52 2.03
CA GLY A 330 -12.61 18.64 2.76
C GLY A 330 -11.86 17.60 3.60
N PHE A 331 -10.88 16.93 2.99
CA PHE A 331 -10.07 15.92 3.68
C PHE A 331 -9.32 16.50 4.88
N ARG A 332 -8.57 17.60 4.69
CA ARG A 332 -7.81 18.27 5.76
C ARG A 332 -8.73 18.75 6.88
N ASP A 333 -9.77 19.49 6.53
CA ASP A 333 -10.63 20.15 7.52
C ASP A 333 -11.43 19.11 8.33
N HIS A 334 -11.69 17.94 7.76
CA HIS A 334 -12.25 16.81 8.49
C HIS A 334 -11.24 16.23 9.49
N LEU A 335 -10.01 15.92 9.06
CA LEU A 335 -8.97 15.38 9.94
C LEU A 335 -8.64 16.30 11.12
N LEU A 336 -8.53 17.61 10.88
CA LEU A 336 -8.30 18.61 11.93
C LEU A 336 -9.40 18.67 13.00
N LYS A 337 -10.62 18.17 12.71
CA LYS A 337 -11.73 18.14 13.67
C LYS A 337 -11.74 16.89 14.53
N ILE A 338 -11.21 15.77 14.03
CA ILE A 338 -11.37 14.45 14.67
C ILE A 338 -10.08 13.92 15.34
N ASN A 339 -8.93 14.52 15.04
CA ASN A 339 -7.61 14.19 15.61
C ASN A 339 -7.03 15.37 16.40
#